data_AF-A0A8T5MFZ1-F1
#
_entry.id   AF-A0A8T5MFZ1-F1
#
_cell.length_a   1.000
_cell.length_b   1.000
_cell.length_c   1.000
_cell.angle_alpha   90.00
_cell.angle_beta   90.00
_cell.angle_gamma   90.00
#
_symmetry.space_group_name_H-M   'P 1'
#
loop_
_entity.id
_entity.type
_entity.pdbx_description
1 polymer ?
#
loop_
_entity_poly.entity_id
_entity_poly.type
_entity_poly.pdbx_seq_one_letter_code
_entity_poly.pdbx_strand_id
1 'polypeptide(L)' 'MGKVIAKNVITRKPGYLYYVDGKGNVCEAKMARGGKKKKKKAVKKKVVKKKTVKKKPAKKKKR' A
#
# COMPACT_ATOMS: atom_id res chain seq x y z
N MET A 1 11.69 38.40 9.86
CA MET A 1 10.38 37.90 10.34
C MET A 1 9.62 37.34 9.14
N GLY A 2 8.98 36.18 9.26
CA GLY A 2 8.21 35.60 8.17
C GLY A 2 6.89 36.35 7.92
N LYS A 3 6.49 36.49 6.66
CA LYS A 3 5.20 37.09 6.25
C LYS A 3 4.23 35.99 5.82
N VAL A 4 3.00 36.02 6.33
CA VAL A 4 1.93 35.11 5.87
C VAL A 4 1.45 35.58 4.50
N ILE A 5 1.62 34.75 3.47
CA ILE A 5 1.27 35.10 2.08
C ILE A 5 -0.20 34.77 1.77
N ALA A 6 -0.72 33.67 2.34
CA ALA A 6 -2.10 33.25 2.11
C ALA A 6 -2.68 32.55 3.35
N LYS A 7 -3.97 32.80 3.62
CA LYS A 7 -4.76 32.14 4.67
C LYS A 7 -5.78 31.22 4.01
N ASN A 8 -6.15 30.14 4.69
CA ASN A 8 -7.22 29.21 4.27
C ASN A 8 -7.04 28.59 2.87
N VAL A 9 -5.80 28.33 2.46
CA VAL A 9 -5.48 27.77 1.13
C VAL A 9 -6.11 26.39 0.90
N ILE A 10 -6.41 25.64 1.97
CA ILE A 10 -7.07 24.34 1.90
C ILE A 10 -8.16 24.17 2.97
N THR A 11 -9.22 23.45 2.61
CA THR A 11 -10.21 22.92 3.57
C THR A 11 -9.76 21.55 4.05
N ARG A 12 -9.59 21.38 5.36
CA ARG A 12 -9.13 20.11 5.95
C ARG A 12 -10.31 19.18 6.22
N LYS A 13 -10.18 17.93 5.77
CA LYS A 13 -11.16 16.88 6.03
C LYS A 13 -10.81 16.13 7.32
N PRO A 14 -11.82 15.74 8.12
CA PRO A 14 -11.58 14.91 9.30
C PRO A 14 -11.02 13.54 8.88
N GLY A 15 -10.04 13.03 9.63
CA GLY A 15 -9.44 11.71 9.35
C GLY A 15 -8.27 11.72 8.36
N TYR A 16 -7.83 12.90 7.91
CA TYR A 16 -6.69 13.06 7.01
C TYR A 16 -5.54 13.87 7.64
N LEU A 17 -4.32 13.51 7.27
CA LEU A 17 -3.08 14.22 7.59
C LEU A 17 -2.71 15.11 6.40
N TYR A 18 -2.41 16.37 6.69
CA TYR A 18 -1.96 17.36 5.71
C TYR A 18 -0.53 17.76 6.03
N TYR A 19 0.35 17.71 5.03
CA TYR A 19 1.77 18.07 5.17
C TYR A 19 2.28 18.77 3.92
N VAL A 20 3.42 19.45 4.05
CA VAL A 20 4.11 20.09 2.93
C VAL A 20 5.27 19.19 2.50
N ASP A 21 5.37 18.87 1.20
CA ASP A 21 6.49 18.11 0.67
C ASP A 21 7.72 19.02 0.41
N GLY A 22 8.86 18.41 0.06
CA GLY A 22 10.07 19.18 -0.25
C GLY A 22 9.95 20.10 -1.48
N LYS A 23 8.91 19.93 -2.30
CA LYS A 23 8.61 20.79 -3.45
C LYS A 23 7.64 21.94 -3.10
N GLY A 24 7.17 22.01 -1.85
CA GLY A 24 6.24 23.04 -1.38
C GLY A 24 4.77 22.73 -1.63
N ASN A 25 4.41 21.51 -2.05
CA ASN A 25 3.02 21.13 -2.27
C ASN A 25 2.34 20.71 -0.97
N VAL A 26 1.03 20.97 -0.86
CA VAL A 26 0.21 20.45 0.23
C VAL A 26 -0.36 19.09 -0.15
N CYS A 27 0.07 18.05 0.57
CA CYS A 27 -0.33 16.66 0.32
C CYS A 27 -1.35 16.18 1.38
N GLU A 28 -2.25 15.28 0.96
CA GLU A 28 -3.29 14.67 1.81
C GLU A 28 -3.04 13.15 1.97
N ALA A 29 -3.05 12.65 3.20
CA ALA A 29 -2.90 11.22 3.51
C ALA A 29 -3.95 10.73 4.51
N LYS A 30 -4.58 9.57 4.25
CA LYS A 30 -5.59 9.01 5.17
C LYS A 30 -4.92 8.50 6.45
N MET A 31 -5.34 9.02 7.60
CA MET A 31 -4.75 8.64 8.88
C MET A 31 -5.10 7.19 9.23
N ALA A 32 -4.08 6.42 9.62
CA ALA A 32 -4.27 5.10 10.20
C ALA A 32 -4.67 5.23 11.69
N ARG A 33 -5.90 5.67 11.95
CA ARG A 33 -6.45 5.65 13.31
C ARG A 33 -6.52 4.21 13.80
N GLY A 34 -5.97 3.94 15.00
CA GLY A 34 -6.05 2.63 15.64
C GLY A 34 -7.51 2.25 15.89
N GLY A 35 -7.88 1.00 15.63
CA GLY A 35 -9.26 0.54 15.86
C GLY A 35 -9.59 -0.81 15.24
N LYS A 36 -8.84 -1.25 14.22
CA LYS A 36 -8.89 -2.63 13.72
C LYS A 36 -7.50 -3.11 13.36
N LYS A 37 -7.07 -4.24 13.95
CA LYS A 37 -5.86 -4.97 13.51
C LYS A 37 -6.02 -5.22 12.00
N LYS A 38 -5.23 -4.53 11.17
CA LYS A 38 -5.18 -4.81 9.74
C LYS A 38 -4.73 -6.27 9.60
N LYS A 39 -5.64 -7.19 9.26
CA LYS A 39 -5.25 -8.50 8.73
C LYS A 39 -4.29 -8.20 7.60
N LYS A 40 -3.04 -8.67 7.70
CA LYS A 40 -2.02 -8.50 6.65
C LYS A 40 -2.69 -8.90 5.34
N LYS A 41 -2.94 -7.95 4.43
CA LYS A 41 -3.28 -8.29 3.05
C LYS A 41 -2.06 -9.05 2.55
N ALA A 42 -2.18 -10.37 2.43
CA ALA A 42 -1.17 -11.19 1.79
C ALA A 42 -0.97 -10.59 0.41
N VAL A 43 0.12 -9.85 0.24
CA VAL A 43 0.59 -9.45 -1.07
C VAL A 43 0.88 -10.77 -1.76
N LYS A 44 -0.04 -11.21 -2.62
CA LYS A 44 0.21 -12.31 -3.55
C LYS A 44 1.42 -11.88 -4.37
N LYS A 45 2.63 -12.25 -3.93
CA LYS A 45 3.82 -12.22 -4.77
C LYS A 45 3.41 -13.00 -6.03
N LYS A 46 3.33 -12.30 -7.16
CA LYS A 46 3.23 -12.96 -8.46
C LYS A 46 4.44 -13.88 -8.56
N VAL A 47 4.24 -15.17 -8.34
CA VAL A 47 5.25 -16.19 -8.58
C VAL A 47 5.48 -16.21 -10.08
N VAL A 48 6.56 -15.57 -10.51
CA VAL A 48 7.09 -15.66 -11.87
C VAL A 48 7.42 -17.13 -12.09
N LYS A 49 6.67 -17.75 -13.02
CA LYS A 49 6.93 -19.09 -13.59
C LYS A 49 8.42 -19.22 -13.92
N LYS A 50 9.17 -19.98 -13.10
CA LYS A 50 10.45 -20.54 -13.53
C LYS A 50 10.27 -22.05 -13.73
N LYS A 51 10.33 -22.43 -15.01
CA LYS A 51 10.22 -23.78 -15.56
C LYS A 51 11.12 -24.77 -14.81
N THR A 52 10.57 -25.92 -14.40
CA THR A 52 11.32 -27.17 -14.28
C THR A 52 10.46 -28.34 -14.76
N VAL A 53 10.69 -28.67 -16.03
CA VAL A 53 10.77 -30.00 -16.65
C VAL A 53 10.03 -31.15 -15.95
N LYS A 54 9.03 -31.64 -16.67
CA LYS A 54 8.43 -32.99 -16.65
C LYS A 54 9.37 -34.07 -16.09
N LYS A 55 8.98 -34.72 -14.99
CA LYS A 55 9.23 -36.16 -14.79
C LYS A 55 7.94 -36.85 -14.33
N LYS A 56 7.38 -37.67 -15.23
CA LYS A 56 6.28 -38.62 -14.99
C LYS A 56 6.70 -39.59 -13.86
N PRO A 57 5.86 -39.85 -12.84
CA PRO A 57 5.90 -41.13 -12.15
C PRO A 57 4.92 -42.10 -12.83
N ALA A 58 5.43 -43.28 -13.14
CA ALA A 58 4.70 -44.37 -13.77
C ALA A 58 3.51 -44.86 -12.92
N LYS A 59 2.46 -45.31 -13.61
CA LYS A 59 1.25 -45.92 -13.05
C LYS A 59 1.61 -47.10 -12.11
N LYS A 60 1.29 -46.99 -10.82
CA LYS A 60 1.12 -48.18 -9.96
C LYS A 60 -0.28 -48.76 -10.23
N LYS A 61 -0.32 -49.86 -10.97
CA LYS A 61 -1.50 -50.69 -11.21
C LYS A 61 -1.89 -51.36 -9.88
N LYS A 62 -3.09 -51.07 -9.38
CA LYS A 62 -3.74 -51.84 -8.31
C LYS A 62 -4.25 -53.15 -8.90
N ARG A 63 -3.85 -54.27 -8.30
CA ARG A 63 -4.60 -55.51 -8.01
C ARG A 63 -3.59 -56.61 -7.73
#